data_AF-A0AAV1TBU1-F1
#
_entry.id   AF-A0AAV1TBU1-F1
#
_cell.length_a   1.000
_cell.length_b   1.000
_cell.length_c   1.000
_cell.angle_alpha   90.00
_cell.angle_beta   90.00
_cell.angle_gamma   90.00
#
_symmetry.space_group_name_H-M   'P 1'
#
loop_
_entity.id
_entity.type
_entity.pdbx_description
1 polymer ?
#
loop_
_entity_poly.entity_id
_entity_poly.type
_entity_poly.pdbx_seq_one_letter_code
_entity_poly.pdbx_strand_id
1 'polypeptide(L)' 'MSIGDDSDDEDDDWILDSGSSRHLMNDTSLLRDARDCDQECHLADGETTKLTQVGSVVLTVLARGQQQDVTLTDV' A
#
# COMPACT_ATOMS: atom_id res chain seq x y z
N MET A 1 1.03 -27.71 -19.85
CA MET A 1 1.05 -28.05 -18.41
C MET A 1 2.35 -27.47 -17.88
N SER A 2 2.32 -26.19 -17.47
CA SER A 2 3.42 -25.62 -16.68
C SER A 2 3.03 -25.78 -15.22
N ILE A 3 3.96 -26.32 -14.44
CA ILE A 3 3.87 -26.39 -12.99
C ILE A 3 3.95 -24.94 -12.51
N GLY A 4 2.89 -24.47 -11.87
CA GLY A 4 2.93 -23.23 -11.09
C GLY A 4 3.92 -23.46 -9.96
N ASP A 5 4.92 -22.59 -9.89
CA ASP A 5 5.76 -22.48 -8.71
C ASP A 5 4.87 -21.81 -7.66
N ASP A 6 4.31 -22.61 -6.75
CA ASP A 6 3.71 -22.13 -5.50
C ASP A 6 4.87 -21.65 -4.60
N SER A 7 5.51 -20.53 -4.96
CA SER A 7 6.25 -19.75 -3.97
C SER A 7 5.19 -19.05 -3.13
N ASP A 8 5.18 -19.31 -1.83
CA ASP A 8 4.40 -18.53 -0.87
C ASP A 8 4.78 -17.06 -1.04
N ASP A 9 3.99 -16.32 -1.83
CA ASP A 9 4.16 -14.90 -2.11
C ASP A 9 4.08 -14.15 -0.76
N GLU A 10 5.23 -13.66 -0.29
CA GLU A 10 5.29 -12.73 0.82
C GLU A 10 4.41 -11.52 0.45
N ASP A 11 3.50 -11.13 1.36
CA ASP A 11 2.51 -10.05 1.24
C ASP A 11 3.13 -8.64 1.03
N ASP A 12 3.95 -8.45 -0.01
CA ASP A 12 4.71 -7.23 -0.31
C ASP A 12 4.35 -6.63 -1.68
N ASP A 13 3.23 -7.07 -2.27
CA ASP A 13 2.77 -6.58 -3.57
C ASP A 13 2.02 -5.24 -3.46
N TRP A 14 2.45 -4.27 -4.26
CA TRP A 14 1.82 -2.95 -4.36
C TRP A 14 0.97 -2.84 -5.63
N ILE A 15 -0.30 -2.41 -5.47
CA ILE A 15 -1.20 -2.13 -6.60
C ILE A 15 -1.13 -0.64 -6.96
N LEU A 16 -0.76 -0.35 -8.21
CA LEU A 16 -0.86 1.01 -8.76
C LEU A 16 -2.27 1.24 -9.33
N ASP A 17 -3.12 1.89 -8.55
CA ASP A 17 -4.49 2.21 -8.94
C ASP A 17 -4.72 3.71 -9.09
N SER A 18 -4.87 4.17 -10.35
CA SER A 18 -5.21 5.56 -10.66
C SER A 18 -6.66 5.96 -10.30
N GLY A 19 -7.52 4.98 -10.01
CA GLY A 19 -8.89 5.18 -9.54
C GLY A 19 -8.98 5.39 -8.04
N SER A 20 -7.92 5.07 -7.28
CA SER A 20 -7.87 5.32 -5.85
C SER A 20 -7.48 6.76 -5.55
N SER A 21 -8.15 7.35 -4.57
CA SER A 21 -7.82 8.68 -4.05
C SER A 21 -6.85 8.64 -2.86
N ARG A 22 -6.59 7.44 -2.32
CA ARG A 22 -5.71 7.21 -1.16
C ARG A 22 -4.80 6.02 -1.35
N HIS A 23 -3.68 6.05 -0.66
CA HIS A 23 -2.80 4.90 -0.50
C HIS A 23 -3.26 4.14 0.74
N LEU A 24 -3.35 2.81 0.65
CA LEU A 24 -3.79 1.97 1.75
C LEU A 24 -2.81 0.81 1.91
N MET A 25 -2.63 0.41 3.16
CA MET A 25 -1.70 -0.65 3.54
C MET A 25 -2.25 -1.39 4.77
N ASN A 26 -1.95 -2.69 4.88
CA ASN A 26 -2.33 -3.52 6.03
C ASN A 26 -1.16 -3.79 6.99
N ASP A 27 0.10 -3.67 6.55
CA ASP A 27 1.28 -3.81 7.41
C ASP A 27 1.78 -2.47 7.97
N THR A 28 1.48 -2.23 9.24
CA THR A 28 1.93 -1.05 9.99
C THR A 28 3.45 -0.98 10.20
N SER A 29 4.20 -2.07 10.01
CA SER A 29 5.65 -2.08 10.19
C SER A 29 6.38 -1.21 9.15
N LEU A 30 5.75 -0.98 7.99
CA LEU A 30 6.30 -0.16 6.91
C LEU A 30 5.97 1.33 7.06
N LEU A 31 5.07 1.68 7.97
CA LEU A 31 4.68 3.06 8.25
C LEU A 31 5.75 3.79 9.09
N ARG A 32 6.28 4.86 8.53
CA ARG A 32 7.15 5.83 9.21
C ARG A 32 6.33 6.98 9.75
N ASP A 33 6.72 7.46 10.93
CA ASP A 33 6.04 8.55 11.65
C ASP A 33 4.53 8.28 11.84
N ALA A 34 4.19 7.01 12.09
CA ALA A 34 2.83 6.55 12.28
C ALA A 34 2.16 7.32 13.42
N ARG A 35 0.94 7.81 13.16
CA ARG A 35 0.08 8.43 14.16
C ARG A 35 -1.30 7.80 14.09
N ASP A 36 -1.94 7.67 15.24
CA ASP A 36 -3.31 7.20 15.30
C ASP A 36 -4.24 8.20 14.60
N CYS A 37 -5.25 7.66 13.91
CA CYS A 37 -6.28 8.44 13.25
C CYS A 37 -7.66 7.78 13.43
N ASP A 38 -8.70 8.56 13.17
CA ASP A 38 -10.09 8.09 13.15
C ASP A 38 -10.71 8.58 11.85
N GLN A 39 -10.40 7.88 10.77
CA GLN A 39 -10.87 8.19 9.42
C GLN A 39 -11.56 6.98 8.81
N GLU A 40 -12.39 7.20 7.79
CA GLU A 40 -13.08 6.13 7.08
C GLU A 40 -12.81 6.21 5.57
N CYS A 41 -12.78 5.06 4.91
CA CYS A 41 -12.69 4.88 3.46
C CYS A 41 -13.96 4.21 2.97
N HIS A 42 -14.56 4.75 1.90
CA HIS A 42 -15.62 4.06 1.17
C HIS A 42 -15.01 3.07 0.19
N LEU A 43 -15.47 1.83 0.24
CA LEU A 43 -15.06 0.76 -0.64
C LEU A 43 -15.97 0.71 -1.88
N ALA A 44 -15.50 0.03 -2.93
CA ALA A 44 -16.21 -0.05 -4.20
C ALA A 44 -17.53 -0.84 -4.13
N ASP A 45 -17.67 -1.73 -3.14
CA ASP A 45 -18.90 -2.49 -2.84
C ASP A 45 -19.94 -1.67 -2.07
N GLY A 46 -19.61 -0.42 -1.70
CA GLY A 46 -20.47 0.46 -0.92
C GLY A 46 -20.28 0.33 0.60
N GLU A 47 -19.39 -0.56 1.07
CA GLU A 47 -19.03 -0.65 2.48
C GLU A 47 -18.05 0.45 2.90
N THR A 48 -17.78 0.55 4.19
CA THR A 48 -16.82 1.47 4.78
C THR A 48 -15.81 0.72 5.61
N THR A 49 -14.53 1.08 5.48
CA THR A 49 -13.46 0.58 6.36
C THR A 49 -12.87 1.72 7.19
N LYS A 50 -12.55 1.44 8.45
CA LYS A 50 -11.94 2.39 9.37
C LYS A 50 -10.43 2.33 9.25
N LEU A 51 -9.81 3.50 9.12
CA LEU A 51 -8.37 3.68 9.21
C LEU A 51 -8.03 4.05 10.66
N THR A 52 -7.07 3.32 11.23
CA THR A 52 -6.65 3.49 12.62
C THR A 52 -5.31 4.20 12.73
N GLN A 53 -4.49 4.16 11.69
CA GLN A 53 -3.18 4.81 11.64
C GLN A 53 -2.96 5.45 10.29
N VAL A 54 -2.11 6.47 10.28
CA VAL A 54 -1.66 7.15 9.07
C VAL A 54 -0.20 7.57 9.21
N GLY A 55 0.54 7.61 8.12
CA GLY A 55 1.94 8.03 8.14
C GLY A 55 2.54 8.17 6.74
N SER A 56 3.79 7.78 6.61
CA SER A 56 4.50 7.79 5.33
C SER A 56 5.18 6.45 5.06
N VAL A 57 5.32 6.09 3.79
CA VAL A 57 6.03 4.89 3.35
C VAL A 57 7.05 5.30 2.29
N VAL A 58 8.22 4.68 2.30
CA VAL A 58 9.23 4.87 1.26
C VAL A 58 9.31 3.62 0.41
N LEU A 59 8.96 3.76 -0.87
CA LEU A 59 9.03 2.71 -1.86
C LEU A 59 10.29 2.88 -2.71
N THR A 60 11.05 1.80 -2.82
CA THR A 60 12.18 1.72 -3.74
C THR A 60 11.68 1.13 -5.05
N VAL A 61 11.53 1.95 -6.09
CA VAL A 61 10.94 1.52 -7.36
C VAL A 61 11.94 1.63 -8.51
N LEU A 62 11.82 0.73 -9.50
CA LEU A 62 12.56 0.80 -10.76
C LEU A 62 11.68 1.47 -11.83
N ALA A 63 11.93 2.73 -12.16
CA ALA A 63 11.21 3.45 -13.18
C ALA A 63 12.13 3.77 -14.36
N ARG A 64 11.72 3.39 -15.58
CA ARG A 64 12.50 3.63 -16.81
C ARG A 64 13.94 3.10 -16.74
N GLY A 65 14.16 2.00 -16.01
CA GLY A 65 15.48 1.40 -15.83
C GLY A 65 16.36 2.09 -14.77
N GLN A 66 15.83 3.07 -14.04
CA GLN A 66 16.52 3.73 -12.94
C GLN A 66 15.82 3.47 -11.61
N GLN A 67 16.60 3.10 -10.59
CA GLN A 67 16.10 2.95 -9.23
C GLN A 67 15.89 4.33 -8.60
N GLN A 68 14.75 4.49 -7.94
CA GLN A 68 14.34 5.74 -7.30
C GLN A 68 13.55 5.45 -6.02
N ASP A 69 13.75 6.30 -5.01
CA ASP A 69 12.98 6.26 -3.77
C ASP A 69 11.79 7.22 -3.90
N VAL A 70 10.59 6.71 -3.65
CA VAL A 70 9.34 7.48 -3.68
C VAL A 70 8.76 7.49 -2.27
N THR A 71 8.59 8.68 -1.71
CA THR A 71 7.88 8.84 -0.43
C THR A 71 6.40 9.04 -0.70
N LEU A 72 5.59 8.10 -0.24
CA LEU A 72 4.14 8.24 -0.14
C LEU A 72 3.82 8.83 1.24
N THR A 73 2.97 9.85 1.25
CA THR A 73 2.52 10.51 2.48
C THR A 73 1.02 10.33 2.63
N ASP A 74 0.52 10.34 3.86
CA ASP A 74 -0.91 10.12 4.14
C ASP A 74 -1.36 8.72 3.66
N VAL A 75 -0.50 7.73 3.94
CA VAL A 75 -0.76 6.28 3.79
C VAL A 75 -1.44 5.77 5.04
#